data_AF-A0A7S1KXZ7-F1
#
_entry.id   AF-A0A7S1KXZ7-F1
#
_cell.length_a   1.000
_cell.length_b   1.000
_cell.length_c   1.000
_cell.angle_alpha   90.00
_cell.angle_beta   90.00
_cell.angle_gamma   90.00
#
_symmetry.space_group_name_H-M   'P 1'
#
loop_
_entity.id
_entity.type
_entity.pdbx_description
1 polymer ?
#
loop_
_entity_poly.entity_id
_entity_poly.type
_entity_poly.pdbx_seq_one_letter_code
_entity_poly.pdbx_strand_id
1 'polypeptide(L)'
;VATLPVVAHALLAFNASPEVSLEELECRLFPLAPATVRRLAAYIVHCGLATTLPDRPDVLRVVDTAPKPRRVNLLSAAWAMHQPSTAIASQTSPGLEATSGESAAAALATTSDGVDCAALERQLQNSRQRTVEAAVVRLLKERRVCTIPDLYADVAAALRDRFPVESRVFRLAVDVLVDREYASRDDTVTPPLLVYVA
;
A
#
# COMPACT_ATOMS: atom_id res chain seq x y z
N VAL A 1 8.31 11.81 11.08
CA VAL A 1 7.95 10.97 9.92
C VAL A 1 8.49 11.69 8.69
N ALA A 2 9.36 11.06 7.88
CA ALA A 2 9.83 11.69 6.66
C ALA A 2 8.65 11.91 5.72
N THR A 3 8.47 13.12 5.22
CA THR A 3 7.37 13.43 4.30
C THR A 3 7.64 12.74 2.97
N LEU A 4 6.59 12.22 2.35
CA LEU A 4 6.57 11.62 1.01
C LEU A 4 7.47 12.29 -0.06
N PRO A 5 7.51 13.64 -0.17
CA PRO A 5 8.45 14.32 -1.07
C PRO A 5 9.92 14.02 -0.80
N VAL A 6 10.32 13.79 0.46
CA VAL A 6 11.71 13.48 0.84
C VAL A 6 12.12 12.09 0.34
N VAL A 7 11.22 11.11 0.46
CA VAL A 7 11.48 9.75 -0.05
C VAL A 7 11.60 9.78 -1.57
N ALA A 8 10.71 10.50 -2.26
CA ALA A 8 10.78 10.66 -3.71
C ALA A 8 12.09 11.35 -4.15
N HIS A 9 12.51 12.40 -3.44
CA HIS A 9 13.76 13.11 -3.74
C HIS A 9 14.99 12.21 -3.53
N ALA A 10 14.99 11.39 -2.48
CA ALA A 10 16.04 10.40 -2.24
C ALA A 10 16.07 9.33 -3.34
N LEU A 11 14.91 8.82 -3.75
CA LEU A 11 14.81 7.85 -4.86
C LEU A 11 15.25 8.44 -6.21
N LEU A 12 15.02 9.73 -6.45
CA LEU A 12 15.55 10.43 -7.62
C LEU A 12 17.08 10.54 -7.58
N ALA A 13 17.67 10.76 -6.40
CA ALA A 13 19.13 10.78 -6.25
C ALA A 13 19.77 9.44 -6.63
N PHE A 14 19.12 8.32 -6.29
CA PHE A 14 19.50 6.96 -6.68
C PHE A 14 19.35 6.66 -8.17
N ASN A 15 18.54 7.43 -8.90
CA ASN A 15 18.43 7.27 -10.36
C ASN A 15 19.62 7.92 -11.10
N ALA A 16 20.27 8.92 -10.48
CA ALA A 16 21.44 9.59 -11.04
C ALA A 16 22.74 8.79 -10.79
N SER A 17 22.83 8.12 -9.63
CA SER A 17 23.98 7.29 -9.25
C SER A 17 23.49 5.98 -8.61
N PRO A 18 23.94 4.80 -9.08
CA PRO A 18 23.51 3.51 -8.53
C PRO A 18 24.04 3.25 -7.10
N GLU A 19 25.08 3.98 -6.73
CA GLU A 19 25.70 3.98 -5.40
C GLU A 19 25.72 5.43 -4.91
N VAL A 20 25.15 5.67 -3.74
CA VAL A 20 25.09 7.00 -3.11
C VAL A 20 25.60 6.86 -1.69
N SER A 21 26.58 7.70 -1.31
CA SER A 21 27.06 7.74 0.07
C SER A 21 26.05 8.47 0.97
N LEU A 22 26.06 8.14 2.25
CA LEU A 22 25.18 8.78 3.23
C LEU A 22 25.45 10.29 3.33
N GLU A 23 26.72 10.71 3.21
CA GLU A 23 27.11 12.12 3.14
C GLU A 23 26.55 12.82 1.90
N GLU A 24 26.63 12.18 0.73
CA GLU A 24 26.07 12.73 -0.50
C GLU A 24 24.53 12.85 -0.41
N LEU A 25 23.89 11.86 0.22
CA LEU A 25 22.45 11.89 0.48
C LEU A 25 22.08 13.01 1.45
N GLU A 26 22.89 13.24 2.49
CA GLU A 26 22.72 14.36 3.44
C GLU A 26 22.85 15.71 2.74
N CYS A 27 23.84 15.88 1.86
CA CYS A 27 24.01 17.09 1.05
C CYS A 27 22.83 17.33 0.09
N ARG A 28 22.34 16.28 -0.57
CA ARG A 28 21.23 16.39 -1.53
C ARG A 28 19.86 16.62 -0.88
N LEU A 29 19.69 16.20 0.37
CA LEU A 29 18.45 16.33 1.12
C LEU A 29 18.43 17.53 2.08
N PHE A 30 19.40 18.45 1.97
CA PHE A 30 19.39 19.68 2.78
C PHE A 30 18.07 20.46 2.57
N PRO A 31 17.38 20.90 3.65
CA PRO A 31 17.86 21.13 5.02
C PRO A 31 17.55 20.01 6.05
N LEU A 32 17.40 18.75 5.64
CA LEU A 32 17.09 17.67 6.59
C LEU A 32 18.24 17.41 7.57
N ALA A 33 17.89 17.21 8.85
CA ALA A 33 18.85 16.82 9.87
C ALA A 33 19.49 15.45 9.53
N PRO A 34 20.80 15.25 9.78
CA PRO A 34 21.51 13.99 9.48
C PRO A 34 20.84 12.75 10.08
N ALA A 35 20.30 12.87 11.30
CA ALA A 35 19.56 11.79 11.96
C ALA A 35 18.32 11.34 11.16
N THR A 36 17.65 12.26 10.47
CA THR A 36 16.47 11.97 9.64
C THR A 36 16.89 11.25 8.35
N VAL A 37 18.00 11.66 7.75
CA VAL A 37 18.56 11.03 6.54
C VAL A 37 18.98 9.59 6.84
N ARG A 38 19.62 9.33 7.98
CA ARG A 38 19.96 7.96 8.43
C ARG A 38 18.72 7.09 8.67
N ARG A 39 17.66 7.64 9.27
CA ARG A 39 16.38 6.91 9.42
C ARG A 39 15.73 6.60 8.07
N LEU A 40 15.81 7.55 7.12
CA LEU A 40 15.32 7.36 5.76
C LEU A 40 16.10 6.26 5.04
N ALA A 41 17.42 6.28 5.13
CA ALA A 41 18.30 5.24 4.59
C ALA A 41 17.94 3.85 5.14
N ALA A 42 17.80 3.72 6.47
CA ALA A 42 17.39 2.47 7.11
C ALA A 42 16.02 1.98 6.61
N TYR A 43 15.06 2.90 6.41
CA TYR A 43 13.76 2.57 5.86
C TYR A 43 13.85 2.07 4.41
N ILE A 44 14.64 2.73 3.55
CA ILE A 44 14.84 2.33 2.15
C ILE A 44 15.46 0.92 2.06
N VAL A 45 16.42 0.62 2.94
CA VAL A 45 17.02 -0.73 3.04
C VAL A 45 16.01 -1.76 3.53
N HIS A 46 15.23 -1.42 4.56
CA HIS A 46 14.20 -2.30 5.09
C HIS A 46 13.10 -2.63 4.07
N CYS A 47 12.75 -1.68 3.20
CA CYS A 47 11.82 -1.90 2.09
C CYS A 47 12.42 -2.72 0.92
N GLY A 48 13.70 -3.10 1.00
CA GLY A 48 14.40 -3.84 -0.06
C GLY A 48 14.66 -3.02 -1.32
N LEU A 49 14.68 -1.68 -1.21
CA LEU A 49 14.93 -0.78 -2.35
C LEU A 49 16.42 -0.54 -2.55
N ALA A 50 17.18 -0.56 -1.46
CA ALA A 50 18.63 -0.46 -1.46
C ALA A 50 19.24 -1.51 -0.51
N THR A 51 20.53 -1.75 -0.66
CA THR A 51 21.34 -2.57 0.23
C THR A 51 22.61 -1.81 0.61
N THR A 52 23.08 -2.00 1.83
CA THR A 52 24.36 -1.47 2.30
C THR A 52 25.49 -2.42 1.90
N LEU A 53 26.61 -1.88 1.42
CA LEU A 53 27.79 -2.71 1.15
C LEU A 53 28.45 -3.17 2.47
N PRO A 54 28.86 -4.44 2.59
CA PRO A 54 29.50 -4.95 3.81
C PRO A 54 30.83 -4.26 4.10
N ASP A 55 31.58 -3.88 3.06
CA ASP A 55 32.88 -3.19 3.19
C ASP A 55 32.73 -1.69 3.45
N ARG A 56 31.54 -1.11 3.19
CA ARG A 56 31.25 0.32 3.29
C ARG A 56 29.80 0.53 3.73
N PRO A 57 29.51 0.50 5.04
CA PRO A 57 28.13 0.62 5.54
C PRO A 57 27.51 1.99 5.24
N ASP A 58 28.33 3.00 4.96
CA ASP A 58 27.91 4.35 4.60
C ASP A 58 27.49 4.51 3.13
N VAL A 59 27.61 3.45 2.31
CA VAL A 59 27.23 3.48 0.89
C VAL A 59 25.99 2.63 0.67
N LEU A 60 24.95 3.27 0.14
CA LEU A 60 23.70 2.65 -0.25
C LEU A 60 23.76 2.32 -1.75
N ARG A 61 23.58 1.04 -2.07
CA ARG A 61 23.50 0.56 -3.46
C ARG A 61 22.07 0.16 -3.77
N VAL A 62 21.56 0.64 -4.91
CA VAL A 62 20.22 0.27 -5.36
C VAL A 62 20.20 -1.20 -5.76
N VAL A 63 19.18 -1.93 -5.29
CA VAL A 63 19.00 -3.34 -5.64
C VAL A 63 18.27 -3.41 -6.99
N ASP A 64 19.02 -3.65 -8.07
CA ASP A 64 18.48 -3.72 -9.45
C ASP A 64 17.62 -4.97 -9.73
N THR A 65 17.49 -5.89 -8.76
CA THR A 65 16.65 -7.08 -8.89
C THR A 65 15.17 -6.81 -8.62
N ALA A 66 14.79 -5.58 -8.25
CA ALA A 66 13.38 -5.22 -8.14
C ALA A 66 12.72 -5.23 -9.54
N PRO A 67 11.67 -6.03 -9.78
CA PRO A 67 11.01 -6.07 -11.08
C PRO A 67 10.54 -4.66 -11.48
N LYS A 68 10.91 -4.22 -12.69
CA LYS A 68 10.59 -2.91 -13.30
C LYS A 68 9.17 -2.34 -13.02
N PRO A 69 8.07 -3.11 -12.87
CA PRO A 69 6.78 -2.55 -12.46
C PRO A 69 6.70 -2.00 -11.02
N ARG A 70 7.65 -2.30 -10.10
CA ARG A 70 7.56 -1.85 -8.70
C ARG A 70 8.02 -0.42 -8.45
N ARG A 71 8.90 0.15 -9.28
CA ARG A 71 9.38 1.53 -9.09
C ARG A 71 8.26 2.55 -9.32
N VAL A 72 7.38 2.31 -10.30
CA VAL A 72 6.23 3.18 -10.59
C VAL A 72 5.14 3.00 -9.53
N ASN A 73 4.89 1.76 -9.10
CA ASN A 73 3.88 1.47 -8.08
C ASN A 73 4.22 2.00 -6.68
N LEU A 74 5.47 2.29 -6.35
CA LEU A 74 5.81 2.91 -5.06
C LEU A 74 5.50 4.41 -5.03
N LEU A 75 5.75 5.13 -6.13
CA LEU A 75 5.30 6.52 -6.27
C LEU A 75 3.77 6.60 -6.30
N SER A 76 3.10 5.67 -6.99
CA SER A 76 1.63 5.60 -7.04
C SER A 76 1.00 5.14 -5.72
N ALA A 77 1.57 4.16 -5.01
CA ALA A 77 1.06 3.71 -3.70
C ALA A 77 1.28 4.77 -2.62
N ALA A 78 2.40 5.49 -2.68
CA ALA A 78 2.64 6.61 -1.79
C ALA A 78 1.70 7.79 -2.11
N TRP A 79 1.38 8.03 -3.39
CA TRP A 79 0.33 8.98 -3.80
C TRP A 79 -1.07 8.57 -3.30
N ALA A 80 -1.43 7.28 -3.38
CA ALA A 80 -2.74 6.77 -2.98
C ALA A 80 -3.00 6.83 -1.46
N MET A 81 -1.96 6.77 -0.63
CA MET A 81 -2.07 6.94 0.83
C MET A 81 -2.21 8.40 1.28
N HIS A 82 -2.14 9.37 0.36
CA HIS A 82 -2.19 10.79 0.69
C HIS A 82 -3.28 11.57 -0.03
N GLN A 83 -4.36 10.92 -0.49
CA GLN A 83 -5.59 11.68 -0.76
C GLN A 83 -6.13 12.19 0.59
N PRO A 84 -6.20 13.51 0.82
CA PRO A 84 -6.97 14.02 1.94
C PRO A 84 -8.41 13.56 1.71
N SER A 85 -8.91 12.72 2.62
CA SER A 85 -10.32 12.36 2.64
C SER A 85 -11.10 13.65 2.86
N THR A 86 -11.60 14.27 1.79
CA THR A 86 -12.63 15.30 1.89
C THR A 86 -13.94 14.60 2.21
N ALA A 87 -14.04 14.10 3.44
CA ALA A 87 -15.29 13.72 4.04
C ALA A 87 -16.10 15.00 4.26
N ILE A 88 -16.95 15.28 3.26
CA ILE A 88 -18.23 15.98 3.29
C ILE A 88 -18.57 16.50 4.69
N ALA A 89 -18.25 17.78 4.93
CA ALA A 89 -18.88 18.57 5.97
C ALA A 89 -20.33 18.85 5.54
N SER A 90 -21.29 18.28 6.26
CA SER A 90 -22.68 18.70 6.20
C SER A 90 -23.16 19.06 7.60
N GLN A 91 -23.38 20.37 7.74
CA GLN A 91 -24.43 21.01 8.54
C GLN A 91 -24.27 21.01 10.07
N THR A 92 -23.89 22.18 10.61
CA THR A 92 -24.56 22.75 11.79
C THR A 92 -24.34 24.26 11.82
N SER A 93 -25.44 25.01 11.88
CA SER A 93 -25.51 26.48 11.89
C SER A 93 -25.05 27.08 13.24
N PRO A 94 -24.75 28.40 13.30
CA PRO A 94 -23.98 29.00 14.39
C PRO A 94 -24.86 29.53 15.53
N GLY A 95 -24.36 29.39 16.76
CA GLY A 95 -24.83 30.10 17.94
C GLY A 95 -23.64 30.80 18.59
N LEU A 96 -23.68 32.14 18.59
CA LEU A 96 -22.75 33.04 19.28
C LEU A 96 -22.76 32.74 20.78
N GLU A 97 -21.59 32.64 21.43
CA GLU A 97 -21.27 33.34 22.68
C GLU A 97 -19.73 33.39 22.86
N ALA A 98 -19.26 34.57 23.27
CA ALA A 98 -17.87 34.90 23.52
C ALA A 98 -17.51 34.63 24.97
N THR A 99 -16.37 33.97 25.22
CA THR A 99 -15.60 34.16 26.47
C THR A 99 -14.10 34.05 26.19
N SER A 100 -13.40 35.04 26.73
CA SER A 100 -11.95 35.24 26.76
C SER A 100 -11.28 34.43 27.87
N GLY A 101 -10.04 33.95 27.65
CA GLY A 101 -9.20 33.43 28.74
C GLY A 101 -8.00 32.58 28.31
N GLU A 102 -6.89 33.26 27.99
CA GLU A 102 -5.50 33.00 28.44
C GLU A 102 -4.90 31.58 28.57
N SER A 103 -3.76 31.40 27.88
CA SER A 103 -2.57 30.58 28.18
C SER A 103 -2.70 29.09 28.56
N ALA A 104 -2.14 28.23 27.71
CA ALA A 104 -0.89 27.52 28.03
C ALA A 104 -0.45 26.62 26.85
N ALA A 105 0.69 26.98 26.26
CA ALA A 105 1.50 26.08 25.47
C ALA A 105 2.06 24.98 26.38
N ALA A 106 1.54 23.76 26.31
CA ALA A 106 2.23 22.51 26.68
C ALA A 106 1.30 21.29 26.51
N ALA A 107 1.12 20.81 25.29
CA ALA A 107 0.65 19.44 25.05
C ALA A 107 1.17 18.94 23.69
N LEU A 108 2.46 19.16 23.44
CA LEU A 108 3.16 18.65 22.26
C LEU A 108 4.20 17.61 22.68
N ALA A 109 3.77 16.57 23.38
CA ALA A 109 4.54 15.34 23.51
C ALA A 109 3.64 14.24 24.05
N THR A 110 3.82 13.03 23.48
CA THR A 110 3.39 11.73 24.00
C THR A 110 2.13 11.11 23.38
N THR A 111 2.22 10.74 22.11
CA THR A 111 1.83 9.39 21.67
C THR A 111 2.83 8.91 20.62
N SER A 112 4.00 8.47 21.09
CA SER A 112 4.78 7.49 20.34
C SER A 112 4.04 6.16 20.44
N ASP A 113 2.87 6.07 19.81
CA ASP A 113 2.24 4.79 19.54
C ASP A 113 3.14 4.13 18.51
N GLY A 114 3.87 3.12 18.97
CA GLY A 114 4.48 2.14 18.08
C GLY A 114 3.33 1.51 17.31
N VAL A 115 3.02 2.06 16.14
CA VAL A 115 2.03 1.49 15.24
C VAL A 115 2.45 0.05 15.02
N ASP A 116 1.68 -0.87 15.58
CA ASP A 116 1.92 -2.29 15.44
C ASP A 116 1.95 -2.62 13.95
N CYS A 117 3.15 -2.77 13.38
CA CYS A 117 3.32 -3.06 11.95
C CYS A 117 2.48 -4.29 11.56
N ALA A 118 2.37 -5.26 12.47
CA ALA A 118 1.56 -6.46 12.30
C ALA A 118 0.04 -6.17 12.21
N ALA A 119 -0.47 -5.13 12.88
CA ALA A 119 -1.87 -4.73 12.78
C ALA A 119 -2.15 -4.03 11.44
N LEU A 120 -1.23 -3.16 11.02
CA LEU A 120 -1.32 -2.48 9.73
C LEU A 120 -1.23 -3.47 8.56
N GLU A 121 -0.31 -4.43 8.62
CA GLU A 121 -0.19 -5.48 7.60
C GLU A 121 -1.46 -6.32 7.49
N ARG A 122 -2.05 -6.70 8.61
CA ARG A 122 -3.35 -7.41 8.64
C ARG A 122 -4.46 -6.56 8.00
N GLN A 123 -4.50 -5.27 8.30
CA GLN A 123 -5.49 -4.36 7.68
C GLN A 123 -5.30 -4.24 6.16
N LEU A 124 -4.05 -4.18 5.69
CA LEU A 124 -3.74 -4.16 4.26
C LEU A 124 -4.11 -5.46 3.57
N GLN A 125 -3.84 -6.61 4.20
CA GLN A 125 -4.23 -7.93 3.68
C GLN A 125 -5.77 -8.05 3.59
N ASN A 126 -6.50 -7.62 4.62
CA ASN A 126 -7.96 -7.61 4.62
C ASN A 126 -8.53 -6.70 3.52
N SER A 127 -7.91 -5.53 3.31
CA SER A 127 -8.31 -4.61 2.23
C SER A 127 -8.09 -5.22 0.84
N ARG A 128 -6.95 -5.90 0.64
CA ARG A 128 -6.67 -6.64 -0.61
C ARG A 128 -7.68 -7.77 -0.83
N GLN A 129 -7.96 -8.56 0.20
CA GLN A 129 -8.94 -9.64 0.11
C GLN A 129 -10.33 -9.12 -0.30
N ARG A 130 -10.83 -8.05 0.35
CA ARG A 130 -12.10 -7.43 -0.03
C ARG A 130 -12.11 -6.91 -1.46
N THR A 131 -10.99 -6.38 -1.93
CA THR A 131 -10.83 -5.91 -3.32
C THR A 131 -10.91 -7.07 -4.30
N VAL A 132 -10.32 -8.23 -3.98
CA VAL A 132 -10.42 -9.45 -4.78
C VAL A 132 -11.86 -9.99 -4.78
N GLU A 133 -12.50 -10.11 -3.61
CA GLU A 133 -13.91 -10.53 -3.48
C GLU A 133 -14.83 -9.68 -4.37
N ALA A 134 -14.70 -8.35 -4.29
CA ALA A 134 -15.50 -7.43 -5.10
C ALA A 134 -15.26 -7.60 -6.61
N ALA A 135 -14.00 -7.81 -7.02
CA ALA A 135 -13.66 -8.06 -8.42
C ALA A 135 -14.27 -9.37 -8.94
N VAL A 136 -14.23 -10.43 -8.12
CA VAL A 136 -14.83 -11.73 -8.44
C VAL A 136 -16.35 -11.59 -8.61
N VAL A 137 -17.04 -10.95 -7.67
CA VAL A 137 -18.50 -10.74 -7.75
C VAL A 137 -18.87 -9.95 -9.00
N ARG A 138 -18.11 -8.90 -9.34
CA ARG A 138 -18.37 -8.11 -10.56
C ARG A 138 -18.27 -8.96 -11.83
N LEU A 139 -17.22 -9.77 -11.97
CA LEU A 139 -17.04 -10.65 -13.13
C LEU A 139 -18.09 -11.76 -13.19
N LEU A 140 -18.45 -12.35 -12.05
CA LEU A 140 -19.53 -13.34 -11.96
C LEU A 140 -20.89 -12.75 -12.35
N LYS A 141 -21.17 -11.52 -11.96
CA LYS A 141 -22.40 -10.82 -12.34
C LYS A 141 -22.48 -10.57 -13.85
N GLU A 142 -21.36 -10.28 -14.49
CA GLU A 142 -21.27 -10.04 -15.94
C GLU A 142 -21.41 -11.33 -16.77
N ARG A 143 -20.70 -12.40 -16.39
CA ARG A 143 -20.67 -13.66 -17.17
C ARG A 143 -21.72 -14.69 -16.78
N ARG A 144 -22.26 -14.62 -15.55
CA ARG A 144 -23.18 -15.58 -14.91
C ARG A 144 -22.64 -16.99 -14.69
N VAL A 145 -21.88 -17.54 -15.64
CA VAL A 145 -21.25 -18.86 -15.59
C VAL A 145 -19.81 -18.74 -16.09
N CYS A 146 -18.86 -19.25 -15.32
CA CYS A 146 -17.45 -19.27 -15.72
C CYS A 146 -16.68 -20.42 -15.07
N THR A 147 -15.61 -20.87 -15.71
CA THR A 147 -14.68 -21.82 -15.10
C THR A 147 -13.75 -21.09 -14.12
N ILE A 148 -13.32 -21.76 -13.05
CA ILE A 148 -12.36 -21.20 -12.08
C ILE A 148 -11.06 -20.66 -12.73
N PRO A 149 -10.39 -21.37 -13.67
CA PRO A 149 -9.16 -20.85 -14.27
C PRO A 149 -9.39 -19.59 -15.13
N ASP A 150 -10.49 -19.52 -15.88
CA ASP A 150 -10.81 -18.33 -16.68
C ASP A 150 -11.09 -17.14 -15.78
N LEU A 151 -11.89 -17.36 -14.72
CA LEU A 151 -12.21 -16.33 -13.72
C LEU A 151 -10.94 -15.81 -13.03
N TYR A 152 -9.98 -16.69 -12.71
CA TYR A 152 -8.70 -16.26 -12.15
C TYR A 152 -7.91 -15.37 -13.12
N ALA A 153 -7.83 -15.75 -14.40
CA ALA A 153 -7.14 -14.96 -15.42
C ALA A 153 -7.77 -13.57 -15.58
N ASP A 154 -9.09 -13.49 -15.59
CA ASP A 154 -9.83 -12.22 -15.69
C ASP A 154 -9.63 -11.33 -14.45
N VAL A 155 -9.68 -11.91 -13.24
CA VAL A 155 -9.43 -11.18 -11.99
C VAL A 155 -7.98 -10.68 -11.95
N ALA A 156 -7.02 -11.51 -12.33
CA ALA A 156 -5.61 -11.14 -12.39
C ALA A 156 -5.36 -10.01 -13.40
N ALA A 157 -6.03 -10.04 -14.55
CA ALA A 157 -5.98 -8.97 -15.54
C ALA A 157 -6.61 -7.68 -15.01
N ALA A 158 -7.77 -7.76 -14.36
CA ALA A 158 -8.49 -6.60 -13.84
C ALA A 158 -7.77 -5.89 -12.67
N LEU A 159 -7.00 -6.64 -11.86
CA LEU A 159 -6.28 -6.10 -10.70
C LEU A 159 -4.79 -5.87 -10.94
N ARG A 160 -4.29 -6.16 -12.15
CA ARG A 160 -2.86 -6.08 -12.50
C ARG A 160 -2.21 -4.74 -12.15
N ASP A 161 -2.93 -3.64 -12.35
CA ASP A 161 -2.42 -2.29 -12.11
C ASP A 161 -2.37 -1.94 -10.61
N ARG A 162 -3.13 -2.65 -9.77
CA ARG A 162 -3.17 -2.41 -8.31
C ARG A 162 -2.20 -3.31 -7.56
N PHE A 163 -2.27 -4.62 -7.77
CA PHE A 163 -1.38 -5.60 -7.14
C PHE A 163 -1.48 -6.96 -7.85
N PRO A 164 -0.40 -7.78 -7.83
CA PRO A 164 -0.46 -9.16 -8.32
C PRO A 164 -1.34 -10.01 -7.40
N VAL A 165 -2.27 -10.77 -7.98
CA VAL A 165 -3.22 -11.62 -7.24
C VAL A 165 -2.63 -13.01 -7.04
N GLU A 166 -2.43 -13.40 -5.78
CA GLU A 166 -2.00 -14.74 -5.43
C GLU A 166 -3.15 -15.75 -5.57
N SER A 167 -2.87 -16.94 -6.14
CA SER A 167 -3.88 -17.99 -6.34
C SER A 167 -4.52 -18.44 -5.03
N ARG A 168 -3.77 -18.46 -3.91
CA ARG A 168 -4.30 -18.82 -2.59
C ARG A 168 -5.37 -17.84 -2.10
N VAL A 169 -5.13 -16.53 -2.25
CA VAL A 169 -6.08 -15.48 -1.85
C VAL A 169 -7.34 -15.52 -2.72
N PHE A 170 -7.18 -15.77 -4.02
CA PHE A 170 -8.31 -15.94 -4.94
C PHE A 170 -9.19 -17.14 -4.57
N ARG A 171 -8.60 -18.31 -4.29
CA ARG A 171 -9.38 -19.50 -3.88
C ARG A 171 -10.18 -19.25 -2.62
N LEU A 172 -9.55 -18.65 -1.60
CA LEU A 172 -10.21 -18.30 -0.35
C LEU A 172 -11.36 -17.29 -0.57
N ALA A 173 -11.18 -16.33 -1.48
CA ALA A 173 -12.25 -15.40 -1.85
C ALA A 173 -13.43 -16.11 -2.53
N VAL A 174 -13.18 -17.09 -3.40
CA VAL A 174 -14.23 -17.91 -4.03
C VAL A 174 -14.96 -18.74 -2.98
N ASP A 175 -14.24 -19.40 -2.08
CA ASP A 175 -14.83 -20.22 -1.01
C ASP A 175 -15.74 -19.36 -0.11
N VAL A 176 -15.28 -18.17 0.30
CA VAL A 176 -16.10 -17.20 1.08
C VAL A 176 -17.35 -16.75 0.32
N LEU A 177 -17.30 -16.64 -1.02
CA LEU A 177 -18.46 -16.26 -1.83
C LEU A 177 -19.45 -17.42 -1.99
N VAL A 178 -18.97 -18.66 -2.02
CA VAL A 178 -19.80 -19.87 -2.00
C VAL A 178 -20.48 -20.01 -0.63
N ASP A 179 -19.72 -19.83 0.46
CA ASP A 179 -20.24 -19.87 1.84
C ASP A 179 -21.32 -18.81 2.09
N ARG A 180 -21.22 -17.66 1.42
CA ARG A 180 -22.20 -16.57 1.48
C ARG A 180 -23.33 -16.70 0.44
N GLU A 181 -23.40 -17.82 -0.28
CA GLU A 181 -24.43 -18.13 -1.29
C GLU A 181 -24.49 -17.14 -2.47
N TYR A 182 -23.43 -16.36 -2.72
CA TYR A 182 -23.33 -15.50 -3.91
C TYR A 182 -23.04 -16.31 -5.19
N ALA A 183 -22.38 -17.45 -5.03
CA ALA A 183 -22.04 -18.36 -6.11
C ALA A 183 -22.30 -19.81 -5.70
N SER A 184 -22.73 -20.63 -6.65
CA SER A 184 -22.82 -22.08 -6.51
C SER A 184 -21.69 -22.71 -7.31
N ARG A 185 -20.99 -23.66 -6.68
CA ARG A 185 -19.92 -24.42 -7.30
C ARG A 185 -20.46 -25.77 -7.76
N ASP A 186 -20.29 -26.05 -9.04
CA ASP A 186 -20.62 -27.34 -9.62
C ASP A 186 -19.32 -28.13 -9.86
N ASP A 187 -19.08 -29.11 -9.00
CA ASP A 187 -17.93 -30.01 -9.06
C ASP A 187 -18.19 -31.24 -9.96
N THR A 188 -19.38 -31.37 -10.57
CA THR A 188 -19.67 -32.50 -11.47
C THR A 188 -18.94 -32.36 -12.81
N VAL A 189 -18.65 -31.13 -13.23
CA VAL A 189 -17.97 -30.80 -14.48
C VAL A 189 -16.49 -30.53 -14.22
N THR A 190 -15.59 -31.06 -15.07
CA THR A 190 -14.15 -30.79 -15.01
C THR A 190 -13.74 -29.95 -16.24
N PRO A 191 -13.23 -28.71 -16.08
CA PRO A 191 -12.96 -28.01 -14.83
C PRO A 191 -14.22 -27.54 -14.08
N PRO A 192 -14.14 -27.36 -12.75
CA PRO A 192 -15.29 -26.95 -11.94
C PRO A 192 -15.86 -25.63 -12.42
N LEU A 193 -17.19 -25.59 -12.50
CA LEU A 193 -17.95 -24.42 -12.92
C LEU A 193 -18.41 -23.63 -11.71
N LEU A 194 -18.37 -22.31 -11.83
CA LEU A 194 -18.95 -21.38 -10.88
C LEU A 194 -20.16 -20.69 -11.52
N VAL A 195 -21.31 -20.79 -10.87
CA VAL A 195 -22.56 -20.18 -11.29
C VAL A 195 -22.95 -19.09 -10.30
N TYR A 196 -23.26 -17.90 -10.79
CA TYR A 196 -23.71 -16.78 -9.96
C TYR A 196 -25.18 -16.92 -9.59
N VAL A 197 -25.51 -16.83 -8.29
CA VAL A 197 -26.85 -17.15 -7.74
C VAL A 197 -27.66 -15.90 -7.36
N ALA A 198 -27.00 -14.76 -7.09
CA ALA A 198 -27.62 -13.56 -6.53
C ALA A 198 -28.26 -12.57 -7.53
#